data_AF-A0A537IQF1-F1
#
_entry.id   AF-A0A537IQF1-F1
#
_cell.length_a   1.000
_cell.length_b   1.000
_cell.length_c   1.000
_cell.angle_alpha   90.00
_cell.angle_beta   90.00
_cell.angle_gamma   90.00
#
_symmetry.space_group_name_H-M   'P 1'
#
loop_
_entity.id
_entity.type
_entity.pdbx_description
1 polymer ?
#
loop_
_entity_poly.entity_id
_entity_poly.type
_entity_poly.pdbx_seq_one_letter_code
_entity_poly.pdbx_strand_id
1 'polypeptide(L)'
;PFLDPHWIVRADGRREIGPNAVPVAGPYTYHGFFRSPTEAIKKIFEQPISNKLALLYNRDFLELAGQEWLSSISKGEMARRAQEFIPELKVEYLARPGIAGVRAQVIDRRGNFIKEAIELEGPHSYHITNYNSPGATGSPAFAAWLVNKLGRSDRLSHLARRMVKGGFWDFETISEQIG
;
A
#
# COMPACT_ATOMS: atom_id res chain seq x y z
N PRO A 1 -3.85 -3.57 -8.21
CA PRO A 1 -2.51 -3.20 -7.68
C PRO A 1 -1.47 -3.40 -8.79
N PHE A 2 -0.34 -2.68 -8.78
CA PHE A 2 0.78 -3.01 -9.68
C PHE A 2 1.45 -4.27 -9.12
N LEU A 3 1.44 -5.37 -9.89
CA LEU A 3 1.81 -6.71 -9.43
C LEU A 3 2.97 -7.33 -10.20
N ASP A 4 3.50 -6.65 -11.21
CA ASP A 4 4.69 -7.13 -11.92
C ASP A 4 5.90 -7.18 -10.98
N PRO A 5 6.87 -8.07 -11.22
CA PRO A 5 8.11 -8.09 -10.45
C PRO A 5 8.83 -6.73 -10.50
N HIS A 6 8.97 -6.11 -9.33
CA HIS A 6 9.79 -4.95 -9.08
C HIS A 6 11.16 -5.39 -8.57
N TRP A 7 12.20 -4.83 -9.17
CA TRP A 7 13.56 -4.96 -8.72
C TRP A 7 13.96 -3.74 -7.90
N ILE A 8 14.34 -3.95 -6.63
CA ILE A 8 14.72 -2.88 -5.71
C ILE A 8 16.21 -3.00 -5.43
N VAL A 9 16.97 -1.96 -5.76
CA VAL A 9 18.36 -1.81 -5.33
C VAL A 9 18.38 -0.92 -4.10
N ARG A 10 18.77 -1.50 -2.95
CA ARG A 10 18.89 -0.75 -1.70
C ARG A 10 20.17 0.07 -1.66
N ALA A 11 20.18 1.10 -0.82
CA ALA A 11 21.35 1.95 -0.60
C ALA A 11 22.58 1.18 -0.06
N ASP A 12 22.37 0.04 0.60
CA ASP A 12 23.43 -0.84 1.08
C ASP A 12 23.91 -1.87 0.04
N GLY A 13 23.49 -1.73 -1.22
CA GLY A 13 23.85 -2.60 -2.33
C GLY A 13 23.10 -3.94 -2.36
N ARG A 14 22.21 -4.22 -1.40
CA ARG A 14 21.32 -5.39 -1.48
C ARG A 14 20.30 -5.21 -2.60
N ARG A 15 19.89 -6.33 -3.19
CA ARG A 15 18.83 -6.36 -4.20
C ARG A 15 17.68 -7.20 -3.68
N GLU A 16 16.47 -6.73 -3.91
CA GLU A 16 15.23 -7.40 -3.52
C GLU A 16 14.29 -7.49 -4.71
N ILE A 17 13.52 -8.57 -4.74
CA ILE A 17 12.46 -8.80 -5.72
C ILE A 17 11.16 -8.91 -4.95
N GLY A 18 10.13 -8.24 -5.43
CA GLY A 18 8.75 -8.38 -4.99
C GLY A 18 7.83 -7.76 -6.04
N PRO A 19 6.54 -7.54 -5.78
CA PRO A 19 5.81 -7.95 -4.60
C PRO A 19 5.34 -9.41 -4.68
N ASN A 20 5.02 -9.94 -3.49
CA ASN A 20 4.14 -11.08 -3.30
C ASN A 20 2.87 -10.52 -2.67
N ALA A 21 1.80 -10.32 -3.43
CA ALA A 21 0.58 -9.69 -2.93
C ALA A 21 -0.40 -10.75 -2.42
N VAL A 22 -0.17 -11.21 -1.19
CA VAL A 22 -1.03 -12.19 -0.53
C VAL A 22 -1.85 -11.60 0.62
N PRO A 23 -3.10 -12.05 0.80
CA PRO A 23 -3.83 -11.80 2.03
C PRO A 23 -3.12 -12.40 3.25
N VAL A 24 -3.10 -11.65 4.35
CA VAL A 24 -2.54 -12.08 5.64
C VAL A 24 -3.58 -11.98 6.75
N ALA A 25 -3.38 -12.74 7.84
CA ALA A 25 -4.36 -12.88 8.92
C ALA A 25 -4.59 -11.61 9.75
N GLY A 26 -3.67 -10.66 9.72
CA GLY A 26 -3.80 -9.42 10.46
C GLY A 26 -2.77 -8.35 10.09
N PRO A 27 -2.94 -7.13 10.66
CA PRO A 27 -2.11 -5.97 10.32
C PRO A 27 -0.65 -6.09 10.77
N TYR A 28 -0.34 -7.03 11.66
CA TYR A 28 1.00 -7.25 12.20
C TYR A 28 1.62 -8.59 11.74
N THR A 29 1.01 -9.25 10.75
CA THR A 29 1.50 -10.52 10.23
C THR A 29 2.59 -10.27 9.19
N TYR A 30 3.81 -10.00 9.68
CA TYR A 30 5.01 -9.79 8.84
C TYR A 30 5.77 -11.08 8.52
N HIS A 31 5.39 -12.20 9.13
CA HIS A 31 6.04 -13.49 8.91
C HIS A 31 4.99 -14.59 8.74
N GLY A 32 5.19 -15.42 7.72
CA GLY A 32 4.31 -16.54 7.39
C GLY A 32 2.97 -16.13 6.80
N PHE A 33 2.20 -17.15 6.40
CA PHE A 33 0.83 -17.01 5.93
C PHE A 33 -0.14 -17.43 7.06
N PHE A 34 -1.43 -17.52 6.74
CA PHE A 34 -2.40 -18.16 7.64
C PHE A 34 -1.88 -19.51 8.14
N ARG A 35 -1.89 -19.72 9.45
CA ARG A 35 -1.35 -20.95 10.07
C ARG A 35 -2.22 -22.16 9.79
N SER A 36 -3.50 -21.94 9.48
CA SER A 36 -4.45 -22.98 9.09
C SER A 36 -5.60 -22.42 8.24
N PRO A 37 -6.28 -23.27 7.44
CA PRO A 37 -7.53 -22.90 6.77
C PRO A 37 -8.61 -22.42 7.76
N THR A 38 -8.63 -22.98 8.97
CA THR A 38 -9.57 -22.58 10.02
C THR A 38 -9.36 -21.14 10.49
N GLU A 39 -8.12 -20.65 10.52
CA GLU A 39 -7.80 -19.26 10.86
C GLU A 39 -8.29 -18.30 9.77
N ALA A 40 -8.10 -18.66 8.49
CA ALA A 40 -8.59 -17.88 7.36
C ALA A 40 -10.13 -17.79 7.36
N ILE A 41 -10.81 -18.92 7.59
CA ILE A 41 -12.28 -18.97 7.73
C ILE A 41 -12.73 -18.09 8.88
N LYS A 42 -12.11 -18.21 10.06
CA LYS A 42 -12.45 -17.36 11.21
C LYS A 42 -12.32 -15.87 10.87
N LYS A 43 -11.28 -15.46 10.13
CA LYS A 43 -11.13 -14.07 9.69
C LYS A 43 -12.19 -13.60 8.70
N ILE A 44 -12.67 -14.47 7.82
CA ILE A 44 -13.79 -14.14 6.91
C ILE A 44 -15.07 -13.90 7.70
N PHE A 45 -15.32 -14.68 8.75
CA PHE A 45 -16.52 -14.58 9.59
C PHE A 45 -16.44 -13.53 10.72
N GLU A 46 -15.31 -12.84 10.89
CA GLU A 46 -15.26 -11.67 11.78
C GLU A 46 -15.99 -10.48 11.16
N GLN A 47 -16.73 -9.71 11.97
CA GLN A 47 -17.38 -8.49 11.49
C GLN A 47 -16.35 -7.47 10.99
N PRO A 48 -16.63 -6.73 9.89
CA PRO A 48 -17.83 -6.78 9.06
C PRO A 48 -17.80 -7.97 8.06
N ILE A 49 -18.77 -8.89 8.18
CA ILE A 49 -18.80 -10.12 7.37
C ILE A 49 -19.23 -9.85 5.92
N SER A 50 -20.19 -8.95 5.71
CA SER A 50 -20.77 -8.68 4.38
C SER A 50 -19.72 -8.26 3.36
N ASN A 51 -18.79 -7.37 3.76
CA ASN A 51 -17.75 -6.86 2.87
C ASN A 51 -16.76 -7.97 2.48
N LYS A 52 -16.43 -8.86 3.45
CA LYS A 52 -15.52 -9.98 3.24
C LYS A 52 -16.13 -11.04 2.34
N LEU A 53 -17.42 -11.35 2.52
CA LEU A 53 -18.14 -12.24 1.60
C LEU A 53 -18.21 -11.64 0.19
N ALA A 54 -18.54 -10.36 0.07
CA ALA A 54 -18.58 -9.69 -1.22
C ALA A 54 -17.21 -9.72 -1.93
N LEU A 55 -16.11 -9.60 -1.18
CA LEU A 55 -14.74 -9.74 -1.70
C LEU A 55 -14.50 -11.13 -2.30
N LEU A 56 -15.02 -12.20 -1.70
CA LEU A 56 -14.86 -13.57 -2.23
C LEU A 56 -15.59 -13.79 -3.56
N TYR A 57 -16.57 -12.96 -3.90
CA TYR A 57 -17.25 -12.97 -5.19
C TYR A 57 -16.65 -11.96 -6.19
N ASN A 58 -15.69 -11.15 -5.76
CA ASN A 58 -15.03 -10.18 -6.62
C ASN A 58 -14.02 -10.91 -7.53
N ARG A 59 -14.22 -10.81 -8.85
CA ARG A 59 -13.39 -11.49 -9.85
C ARG A 59 -11.93 -11.02 -9.78
N ASP A 60 -11.70 -9.72 -9.67
CA ASP A 60 -10.36 -9.15 -9.58
C ASP A 60 -9.62 -9.68 -8.34
N PHE A 61 -10.34 -9.85 -7.22
CA PHE A 61 -9.77 -10.44 -6.02
C PHE A 61 -9.43 -11.93 -6.20
N LEU A 62 -10.32 -12.71 -6.81
CA LEU A 62 -10.09 -14.13 -7.03
C LEU A 62 -8.92 -14.39 -7.99
N GLU A 63 -8.82 -13.59 -9.04
CA GLU A 63 -7.69 -13.63 -9.98
C GLU A 63 -6.38 -13.26 -9.29
N LEU A 64 -6.39 -12.17 -8.51
CA LEU A 64 -5.24 -11.75 -7.71
C LEU A 64 -4.83 -12.82 -6.70
N ALA A 65 -5.77 -13.39 -5.94
CA ALA A 65 -5.49 -14.43 -4.97
C ALA A 65 -4.92 -15.70 -5.63
N GLY A 66 -5.50 -16.14 -6.75
CA GLY A 66 -5.05 -17.34 -7.46
C GLY A 66 -3.63 -17.20 -8.05
N GLN A 67 -3.35 -16.08 -8.72
CA GLN A 67 -2.05 -15.82 -9.33
C GLN A 67 -0.97 -15.55 -8.28
N GLU A 68 -1.28 -14.82 -7.21
CA GLU A 68 -0.30 -14.39 -6.23
C GLU A 68 0.02 -15.43 -5.16
N TRP A 69 -0.89 -16.36 -4.85
CA TRP A 69 -0.59 -17.46 -3.94
C TRP A 69 0.52 -18.37 -4.49
N LEU A 70 0.52 -18.63 -5.79
CA LEU A 70 1.50 -19.51 -6.42
C LEU A 70 2.91 -18.90 -6.45
N SER A 71 3.03 -17.60 -6.79
CA SER A 71 4.32 -16.89 -6.77
C SER A 71 4.84 -16.66 -5.35
N SER A 72 3.95 -16.48 -4.38
CA SER A 72 4.34 -16.21 -3.00
C SER A 72 4.88 -17.42 -2.26
N ILE A 73 4.49 -18.62 -2.69
CA ILE A 73 4.87 -19.88 -2.06
C ILE A 73 6.08 -20.51 -2.79
N SER A 74 6.26 -20.26 -4.09
CA SER A 74 7.31 -20.88 -4.89
C SER A 74 8.43 -19.91 -5.29
N LYS A 75 9.65 -20.14 -4.76
CA LYS A 75 10.87 -19.46 -5.24
C LYS A 75 11.08 -19.60 -6.75
N GLY A 76 10.73 -20.76 -7.31
CA GLY A 76 10.88 -21.04 -8.74
C GLY A 76 9.95 -20.19 -9.60
N GLU A 77 8.69 -20.01 -9.19
CA GLU A 77 7.73 -19.20 -9.93
C GLU A 77 8.08 -17.70 -9.84
N MET A 78 8.54 -17.23 -8.68
CA MET A 78 9.08 -15.87 -8.54
C MET A 78 10.27 -15.64 -9.47
N ALA A 79 11.22 -16.59 -9.51
CA ALA A 79 12.35 -16.50 -10.43
C ALA A 79 11.89 -16.51 -11.89
N ARG A 80 10.94 -17.38 -12.26
CA ARG A 80 10.39 -17.47 -13.61
C ARG A 80 9.77 -16.15 -14.08
N ARG A 81 8.95 -15.51 -13.24
CA ARG A 81 8.37 -14.19 -13.55
C ARG A 81 9.44 -13.11 -13.68
N ALA A 82 10.41 -13.09 -12.76
CA ALA A 82 11.50 -12.11 -12.82
C ALA A 82 12.43 -12.33 -14.03
N GLN A 83 12.56 -13.57 -14.52
CA GLN A 83 13.29 -13.92 -15.73
C GLN A 83 12.67 -13.34 -17.01
N GLU A 84 11.38 -12.99 -17.00
CA GLU A 84 10.76 -12.27 -18.12
C GLU A 84 11.39 -10.87 -18.32
N PHE A 85 11.95 -10.29 -17.26
CA PHE A 85 12.65 -9.00 -17.29
C PHE A 85 14.18 -9.13 -17.20
N ILE A 86 14.67 -10.14 -16.47
CA ILE A 86 16.10 -10.38 -16.24
C ILE A 86 16.42 -11.85 -16.56
N PRO A 87 16.63 -12.21 -17.84
CA PRO A 87 16.77 -13.61 -18.28
C PRO A 87 17.92 -14.37 -17.61
N GLU A 88 18.96 -13.66 -17.19
CA GLU A 88 20.15 -14.22 -16.52
C GLU A 88 19.92 -14.53 -15.03
N LEU A 89 18.78 -14.12 -14.46
CA LEU A 89 18.44 -14.40 -13.07
C LEU A 89 18.35 -15.91 -12.86
N LYS A 90 19.11 -16.43 -11.91
CA LYS A 90 19.03 -17.84 -11.51
C LYS A 90 18.31 -17.98 -10.16
N VAL A 91 17.64 -19.11 -9.96
CA VAL A 91 16.88 -19.38 -8.72
C VAL A 91 17.80 -19.29 -7.49
N GLU A 92 19.07 -19.67 -7.63
CA GLU A 92 20.08 -19.66 -6.56
C GLU A 92 20.42 -18.24 -6.09
N TYR A 93 20.14 -17.21 -6.90
CA TYR A 93 20.31 -15.81 -6.50
C TYR A 93 19.25 -15.35 -5.49
N LEU A 94 18.14 -16.09 -5.36
CA LEU A 94 17.12 -15.88 -4.33
C LEU A 94 17.56 -16.50 -2.99
N ALA A 95 18.64 -15.92 -2.43
CA ALA A 95 19.36 -16.45 -1.28
C ALA A 95 18.50 -16.52 0.00
N ARG A 96 17.63 -15.53 0.24
CA ARG A 96 16.79 -15.46 1.45
C ARG A 96 15.48 -14.71 1.19
N PRO A 97 14.44 -14.93 2.00
CA PRO A 97 13.23 -14.10 1.97
C PRO A 97 13.57 -12.62 2.20
N GLY A 98 12.91 -11.73 1.45
CA GLY A 98 13.00 -10.28 1.64
C GLY A 98 12.21 -9.78 2.85
N ILE A 99 12.14 -8.47 3.00
CA ILE A 99 11.31 -7.83 4.02
C ILE A 99 9.84 -7.88 3.58
N ALA A 100 8.97 -8.36 4.46
CA ALA A 100 7.53 -8.32 4.25
C ALA A 100 6.95 -6.98 4.70
N GLY A 101 5.97 -6.48 3.96
CA GLY A 101 5.17 -5.32 4.33
C GLY A 101 3.68 -5.66 4.25
N VAL A 102 2.89 -5.12 5.18
CA VAL A 102 1.43 -5.28 5.19
C VAL A 102 0.78 -3.98 4.73
N ARG A 103 -0.08 -4.07 3.70
CA ARG A 103 -0.86 -2.92 3.21
C ARG A 103 -2.30 -3.05 3.69
N ALA A 104 -2.78 -2.05 4.42
CA ALA A 104 -4.18 -1.96 4.82
C ALA A 104 -5.00 -1.35 3.67
N GLN A 105 -5.66 -2.19 2.89
CA GLN A 105 -6.52 -1.78 1.77
C GLN A 105 -7.97 -1.72 2.22
N VAL A 106 -8.64 -0.58 2.00
CA VAL A 106 -10.07 -0.44 2.31
C VAL A 106 -10.91 -1.19 1.27
N ILE A 107 -11.87 -1.97 1.76
CA ILE A 107 -12.84 -2.73 0.95
C ILE A 107 -14.24 -2.18 1.22
N ASP A 108 -14.94 -1.80 0.16
CA ASP A 108 -16.30 -1.29 0.24
C ASP A 108 -17.33 -2.39 0.55
N ARG A 109 -18.60 -1.99 0.71
CA ARG A 109 -19.70 -2.93 0.97
C ARG A 109 -19.98 -3.90 -0.19
N ARG A 110 -19.51 -3.60 -1.39
CA ARG A 110 -19.64 -4.41 -2.59
C ARG A 110 -18.42 -5.31 -2.83
N GLY A 111 -17.43 -5.30 -1.94
CA GLY A 111 -16.21 -6.10 -2.07
C GLY A 111 -15.17 -5.49 -3.01
N ASN A 112 -15.28 -4.22 -3.36
CA ASN A 112 -14.31 -3.53 -4.21
C ASN A 112 -13.19 -2.90 -3.37
N PHE A 113 -11.97 -2.96 -3.88
CA PHE A 113 -10.85 -2.21 -3.32
C PHE A 113 -10.97 -0.73 -3.64
N ILE A 114 -11.01 0.11 -2.61
CA ILE A 114 -10.99 1.56 -2.79
C ILE A 114 -9.57 1.99 -3.17
N LYS A 115 -9.44 2.62 -4.34
CA LYS A 115 -8.16 3.07 -4.90
C LYS A 115 -7.85 4.50 -4.47
N GLU A 116 -8.88 5.31 -4.34
CA GLU A 116 -8.85 6.74 -4.06
C GLU A 116 -8.48 7.02 -2.60
N ALA A 117 -7.92 8.21 -2.35
CA ALA A 117 -7.72 8.66 -0.98
C ALA A 117 -9.08 8.79 -0.27
N ILE A 118 -9.19 8.28 0.96
CA ILE A 118 -10.38 8.52 1.79
C ILE A 118 -10.02 9.59 2.81
N GLU A 119 -10.68 10.74 2.68
CA GLU A 119 -10.51 11.91 3.54
C GLU A 119 -11.74 12.04 4.46
N LEU A 120 -11.51 12.15 5.77
CA LEU A 120 -12.55 12.37 6.77
C LEU A 120 -12.26 13.65 7.54
N GLU A 121 -13.22 14.56 7.54
CA GLU A 121 -13.13 15.85 8.20
C GLU A 121 -13.82 15.81 9.56
N GLY A 122 -13.07 16.15 10.61
CA GLY A 122 -13.62 16.42 11.94
C GLY A 122 -13.68 17.92 12.23
N PRO A 123 -14.26 18.33 13.38
CA PRO A 123 -14.27 19.73 13.79
C PRO A 123 -12.87 20.34 13.95
N HIS A 124 -11.92 19.54 14.44
CA HIS A 124 -10.54 19.95 14.71
C HIS A 124 -9.50 18.92 14.21
N SER A 125 -9.89 18.05 13.28
CA SER A 125 -9.00 17.00 12.75
C SER A 125 -9.26 16.74 11.27
N TYR A 126 -8.24 16.23 10.60
CA TYR A 126 -8.30 15.74 9.23
C TYR A 126 -7.68 14.36 9.18
N HIS A 127 -8.42 13.35 8.74
CA HIS A 127 -7.96 11.98 8.68
C HIS A 127 -7.89 11.49 7.24
N ILE A 128 -6.75 10.94 6.86
CA ILE A 128 -6.58 10.20 5.61
C ILE A 128 -6.60 8.72 5.98
N THR A 129 -7.71 8.02 5.73
CA THR A 129 -7.91 6.64 6.18
C THR A 129 -7.63 5.59 5.10
N ASN A 130 -7.43 6.04 3.86
CA ASN A 130 -6.94 5.22 2.76
C ASN A 130 -6.02 6.09 1.89
N TYR A 131 -4.80 5.64 1.61
CA TYR A 131 -3.89 6.25 0.64
C TYR A 131 -2.88 5.20 0.15
N ASN A 132 -3.37 4.23 -0.61
CA ASN A 132 -2.57 3.08 -1.03
C ASN A 132 -1.87 3.25 -2.38
N SER A 133 -2.34 4.18 -3.23
CA SER A 133 -1.73 4.49 -4.53
C SER A 133 -1.87 5.98 -4.82
N PRO A 134 -0.80 6.70 -5.22
CA PRO A 134 0.58 6.23 -5.46
C PRO A 134 1.38 5.91 -4.18
N GLY A 135 0.77 5.99 -3.00
CA GLY A 135 1.39 5.61 -1.73
C GLY A 135 2.61 6.47 -1.43
N ALA A 136 3.74 5.85 -1.08
CA ALA A 136 4.95 6.56 -0.68
C ALA A 136 5.45 7.54 -1.77
N THR A 137 5.42 7.14 -3.04
CA THR A 137 5.99 7.92 -4.16
C THR A 137 5.28 9.25 -4.36
N GLY A 138 3.95 9.29 -4.25
CA GLY A 138 3.20 10.54 -4.38
C GLY A 138 2.86 11.20 -3.05
N SER A 139 3.37 10.70 -1.93
CA SER A 139 3.08 11.28 -0.61
C SER A 139 3.52 12.75 -0.47
N PRO A 140 4.66 13.22 -1.03
CA PRO A 140 5.03 14.63 -0.93
C PRO A 140 4.09 15.56 -1.72
N ALA A 141 3.71 15.16 -2.94
CA ALA A 141 2.79 15.92 -3.78
C ALA A 141 1.38 15.96 -3.15
N PHE A 142 0.89 14.83 -2.65
CA PHE A 142 -0.40 14.78 -1.95
C PHE A 142 -0.40 15.63 -0.68
N ALA A 143 0.69 15.62 0.08
CA ALA A 143 0.83 16.47 1.26
C ALA A 143 0.79 17.96 0.90
N ALA A 144 1.53 18.40 -0.11
CA ALA A 144 1.50 19.79 -0.56
C ALA A 144 0.10 20.21 -1.04
N TRP A 145 -0.54 19.39 -1.86
CA TRP A 145 -1.93 19.60 -2.29
C TRP A 145 -2.90 19.71 -1.11
N LEU A 146 -2.76 18.82 -0.13
CA LEU A 146 -3.63 18.80 1.05
C LEU A 146 -3.48 20.06 1.90
N VAL A 147 -2.24 20.50 2.16
CA VAL A 147 -2.00 21.72 2.95
C VAL A 147 -2.60 22.93 2.21
N ASN A 148 -2.46 23.01 0.89
CA ASN A 148 -3.10 24.06 0.08
C ASN A 148 -4.64 24.02 0.15
N LYS A 149 -5.24 22.83 0.01
CA LYS A 149 -6.69 22.61 0.18
C LYS A 149 -7.18 23.07 1.57
N LEU A 150 -6.45 22.75 2.63
CA LEU A 150 -6.80 23.14 4.00
C LEU A 150 -6.59 24.64 4.27
N GLY A 151 -5.56 25.24 3.68
CA GLY A 151 -5.32 26.69 3.73
C GLY A 151 -6.45 27.48 3.07
N ARG A 152 -6.89 27.06 1.88
CA ARG A 152 -8.00 27.70 1.15
C ARG A 152 -9.36 27.59 1.86
N SER A 153 -9.53 26.62 2.75
CA SER A 153 -10.75 26.42 3.54
C SER A 153 -10.67 27.04 4.95
N ASP A 154 -9.70 27.93 5.19
CA ASP A 154 -9.46 28.63 6.45
C ASP A 154 -9.24 27.71 7.67
N ARG A 155 -8.91 26.43 7.43
CA ARG A 155 -8.72 25.44 8.51
C ARG A 155 -7.36 25.56 9.18
N LEU A 156 -6.41 26.23 8.54
CA LEU A 156 -5.03 26.38 9.03
C LEU A 156 -4.72 27.79 9.56
N SER A 157 -5.68 28.72 9.59
CA SER A 157 -5.44 30.11 10.03
C SER A 157 -4.91 30.23 11.45
N HIS A 158 -5.28 29.30 12.34
CA HIS A 158 -4.74 29.21 13.69
C HIS A 158 -3.22 28.90 13.74
N LEU A 159 -2.63 28.34 12.67
CA LEU A 159 -1.21 28.05 12.56
C LEU A 159 -0.38 29.24 12.03
N ALA A 160 -1.00 30.22 11.36
CA ALA A 160 -0.31 31.38 10.79
C ALA A 160 0.48 32.18 11.85
N ARG A 161 0.07 32.12 13.12
CA ARG A 161 0.79 32.73 14.26
C ARG A 161 2.12 32.06 14.62
N ARG A 162 2.46 30.90 14.05
CA ARG A 162 3.61 30.07 14.44
C ARG A 162 4.54 29.66 13.30
N MET A 163 4.36 30.18 12.07
CA MET A 163 5.30 29.87 10.99
C MET A 163 6.70 30.37 11.33
N VAL A 164 7.63 29.44 11.51
CA VAL A 164 9.04 29.71 11.79
C VAL A 164 9.64 30.30 10.52
N LYS A 165 9.98 31.59 10.54
CA LYS A 165 10.78 32.21 9.47
C LYS A 165 12.14 31.48 9.37
N GLY A 166 12.46 30.95 8.20
CA GLY A 166 13.79 30.40 7.88
C GLY A 166 13.93 28.87 7.84
N GLY A 167 12.84 28.10 7.80
CA GLY A 167 12.93 26.67 7.48
C GLY A 167 13.26 26.43 6.01
N PHE A 168 13.86 25.28 5.68
CA PHE A 168 14.11 24.82 4.29
C PHE A 168 12.82 24.61 3.46
N TRP A 169 11.65 24.86 4.03
CA TRP A 169 10.34 24.55 3.48
C TRP A 169 9.45 25.79 3.60
N ASP A 170 9.17 26.42 2.46
CA ASP A 170 8.30 27.59 2.35
C ASP A 170 7.01 27.22 1.62
N PHE A 171 5.89 27.34 2.33
CA PHE A 171 4.59 26.86 1.86
C PHE A 171 4.06 27.65 0.66
N GLU A 172 4.22 28.98 0.64
CA GLU A 172 3.72 29.80 -0.46
C GLU A 172 4.50 29.51 -1.74
N THR A 173 5.82 29.52 -1.64
CA THR A 173 6.72 29.20 -2.77
C THR A 173 6.46 27.80 -3.35
N ILE A 174 6.28 26.77 -2.50
CA ILE A 174 6.02 25.40 -2.97
C ILE A 174 4.62 25.27 -3.58
N SER A 175 3.62 25.93 -2.99
CA SER A 175 2.24 25.87 -3.50
C SER A 175 2.08 26.55 -4.87
N GLU A 176 2.83 27.62 -5.12
CA GLU A 176 2.88 28.28 -6.44
C GLU A 176 3.57 27.42 -7.51
N GLN A 177 4.60 26.63 -7.15
CA GLN A 177 5.32 25.77 -8.10
C GLN A 177 4.56 24.51 -8.51
N ILE A 178 3.59 24.07 -7.70
CA ILE A 178 2.76 22.88 -7.97
C ILE A 178 1.47 23.24 -8.73
N GLY A 179 1.13 24.53 -8.81
CA GLY A 179 -0.09 25.06 -9.42
C GLY A 179 0.01 25.35 -10.91
#